data_AF-A0A061DW19-F1
#
_entry.id   AF-A0A061DW19-F1
#
_cell.length_a   1.000
_cell.length_b   1.000
_cell.length_c   1.000
_cell.angle_alpha   90.00
_cell.angle_beta   90.00
_cell.angle_gamma   90.00
#
_symmetry.space_group_name_H-M   'P 1'
#
loop_
_entity.id
_entity.type
_entity.pdbx_description
1 polymer ?
#
loop_
_entity_poly.entity_id
_entity_poly.type
_entity_poly.pdbx_seq_one_letter_code
_entity_poly.pdbx_strand_id
1 'polypeptide(L)'
;MALVLHAGKNNKNAVKALIAAQYCDVEVKLAENFEMGVTNKSPEFLKMNPIGKVPVLETPEGPVFESNAIARYVTRIKADNPLFGSTLIDYGHIEQWTDFAAMEIDVNISKWLYPRLGYGVHLPLAEEHAIASLKRALDALNTHLASNTYLVGHSVSLADIVMTCNLYLGFSQIMTKSFTSEFPHVERYFWTMVNQPNFKKILGEVKQAESVPPVASKKPAAQPKETKPKAKNEPKKEPKKEVEKPAKAEAAEEEEAPKPKPKNPLDLLPPSKMILDEWKRLYSNTKTNFREVAIKEGYSLWFCDNKYNEENTVSFVTMN
;
A
#
# COMPACT_ATOMS: atom_id res chain seq x y z
N MET A 1 -0.78 -11.83 -30.33
CA MET A 1 0.68 -11.63 -30.25
C MET A 1 1.03 -11.50 -28.79
N ALA A 2 2.01 -12.26 -28.28
CA ALA A 2 2.40 -12.18 -26.88
C ALA A 2 3.08 -10.83 -26.62
N LEU A 3 2.73 -10.18 -25.51
CA LEU A 3 3.42 -8.97 -25.07
C LEU A 3 4.73 -9.33 -24.37
N VAL A 4 5.75 -8.50 -24.52
CA VAL A 4 7.07 -8.73 -23.92
C VAL A 4 7.28 -7.76 -22.76
N LEU A 5 7.58 -8.29 -21.58
CA LEU A 5 7.81 -7.55 -20.35
C LEU A 5 9.28 -7.62 -19.97
N HIS A 6 9.95 -6.49 -20.02
CA HIS A 6 11.34 -6.36 -19.62
C HIS A 6 11.46 -6.11 -18.13
N ALA A 7 11.94 -7.11 -17.39
CA ALA A 7 12.29 -6.99 -15.98
C ALA A 7 13.19 -8.14 -15.56
N GLY A 8 13.92 -7.96 -14.46
CA GLY A 8 14.62 -9.05 -13.80
C GLY A 8 13.65 -10.11 -13.27
N LYS A 9 14.10 -11.36 -13.22
CA LYS A 9 13.36 -12.47 -12.63
C LYS A 9 12.99 -12.15 -11.18
N ASN A 10 11.76 -12.45 -10.78
CA ASN A 10 11.20 -12.19 -9.44
C ASN A 10 11.04 -10.70 -9.05
N ASN A 11 11.05 -9.77 -10.01
CA ASN A 11 10.75 -8.37 -9.71
C ASN A 11 9.28 -8.18 -9.31
N LYS A 12 9.03 -7.77 -8.06
CA LYS A 12 7.67 -7.53 -7.52
C LYS A 12 6.81 -6.63 -8.40
N ASN A 13 7.42 -5.65 -9.07
CA ASN A 13 6.71 -4.68 -9.90
C ASN A 13 6.28 -5.30 -11.23
N ALA A 14 7.07 -6.23 -11.78
CA ALA A 14 6.72 -6.98 -12.98
C ALA A 14 5.60 -8.00 -12.70
N VAL A 15 5.62 -8.63 -11.53
CA VAL A 15 4.64 -9.64 -11.11
C VAL A 15 3.21 -9.11 -11.14
N LYS A 16 2.99 -7.82 -10.86
CA LYS A 16 1.66 -7.17 -10.97
C LYS A 16 1.01 -7.42 -12.34
N ALA A 17 1.77 -7.16 -13.40
CA ALA A 17 1.30 -7.32 -14.77
C ALA A 17 1.11 -8.79 -15.14
N LEU A 18 2.01 -9.67 -14.69
CA LEU A 18 1.92 -11.11 -14.96
C LEU A 18 0.69 -11.75 -14.31
N ILE A 19 0.35 -11.35 -13.08
CA ILE A 19 -0.85 -11.82 -12.38
C ILE A 19 -2.10 -11.25 -13.04
N ALA A 20 -2.14 -9.95 -13.35
CA ALA A 20 -3.25 -9.35 -14.07
C ALA A 20 -3.50 -10.07 -15.41
N ALA A 21 -2.43 -10.41 -16.12
CA ALA A 21 -2.50 -11.19 -17.36
C ALA A 21 -3.16 -12.57 -17.17
N GLN A 22 -2.93 -13.24 -16.04
CA GLN A 22 -3.60 -14.53 -15.73
C GLN A 22 -5.12 -14.37 -15.53
N TYR A 23 -5.56 -13.27 -14.91
CA TYR A 23 -7.00 -13.02 -14.70
C TYR A 23 -7.72 -12.56 -15.97
N CYS A 24 -6.99 -11.99 -16.94
CA CYS A 24 -7.56 -11.46 -18.17
C CYS A 24 -7.28 -12.33 -19.40
N ASP A 25 -6.72 -13.53 -19.22
CA ASP A 25 -6.29 -14.42 -20.31
C ASP A 25 -5.46 -13.72 -21.39
N VAL A 26 -4.52 -12.88 -20.93
CA VAL A 26 -3.55 -12.18 -21.79
C VAL A 26 -2.19 -12.88 -21.71
N GLU A 27 -1.56 -13.11 -22.86
CA GLU A 27 -0.23 -13.69 -22.91
C GLU A 27 0.85 -12.58 -22.74
N VAL A 28 1.51 -12.57 -21.59
CA VAL A 28 2.65 -11.69 -21.30
C VAL A 28 3.87 -12.56 -20.97
N LYS A 29 4.97 -12.37 -21.70
CA LYS A 29 6.22 -13.10 -21.54
C LYS A 29 7.30 -12.19 -20.97
N LEU A 30 8.10 -12.70 -20.03
CA LEU A 30 9.30 -11.99 -19.60
C LEU A 30 10.37 -12.08 -20.69
N ALA A 31 11.11 -11.00 -20.91
CA ALA A 31 12.24 -10.99 -21.83
C ALA A 31 13.32 -11.98 -21.38
N GLU A 32 13.74 -12.88 -22.28
CA GLU A 32 14.63 -14.01 -21.93
C GLU A 32 16.04 -13.59 -21.50
N ASN A 33 16.57 -12.50 -22.10
CA ASN A 33 17.95 -12.05 -21.91
C ASN A 33 18.05 -10.70 -21.19
N PHE A 34 17.17 -10.45 -20.21
CA PHE A 34 17.21 -9.21 -19.44
C PHE A 34 18.23 -9.30 -18.28
N GLU A 35 19.23 -8.41 -18.29
CA GLU A 35 20.21 -8.26 -17.22
C GLU A 35 20.14 -6.85 -16.60
N MET A 36 19.83 -6.78 -15.30
CA MET A 36 19.74 -5.52 -14.56
C MET A 36 21.13 -4.90 -14.41
N GLY A 37 21.26 -3.65 -14.82
CA GLY A 37 22.51 -2.89 -14.86
C GLY A 37 23.17 -2.85 -16.24
N VAL A 38 22.78 -3.75 -17.16
CA VAL A 38 23.30 -3.85 -18.53
C VAL A 38 22.20 -3.51 -19.54
N THR A 39 21.17 -4.37 -19.65
CA THR A 39 20.08 -4.21 -20.63
C THR A 39 19.34 -2.89 -20.41
N ASN A 40 19.00 -2.55 -19.16
CA ASN A 40 18.25 -1.33 -18.85
C ASN A 40 19.04 -0.02 -19.03
N LYS A 41 20.34 -0.10 -19.34
CA LYS A 41 21.19 1.05 -19.65
C LYS A 41 21.53 1.15 -21.13
N SER A 42 21.11 0.19 -21.95
CA SER A 42 21.39 0.22 -23.39
C SER A 42 20.62 1.37 -24.06
N PRO A 43 21.14 1.95 -25.15
CA PRO A 43 20.42 2.99 -25.89
C PRO A 43 19.03 2.54 -26.36
N GLU A 44 18.87 1.25 -26.69
CA GLU A 44 17.60 0.66 -27.12
C GLU A 44 16.58 0.65 -25.99
N PHE A 45 17.00 0.28 -24.78
CA PHE A 45 16.11 0.30 -23.62
C PHE A 45 15.77 1.71 -23.17
N LEU A 46 16.75 2.63 -23.20
CA LEU A 46 16.53 4.03 -22.83
C LEU A 46 15.59 4.76 -23.78
N LYS A 47 15.45 4.33 -25.04
CA LYS A 47 14.40 4.79 -25.95
C LYS A 47 13.00 4.39 -25.47
N MET A 48 12.86 3.26 -24.78
CA MET A 48 11.58 2.81 -24.24
C MET A 48 11.25 3.42 -22.88
N ASN A 49 12.25 3.51 -22.00
CA ASN A 49 12.14 4.19 -20.71
C ASN A 49 13.37 5.06 -20.47
N PRO A 50 13.25 6.40 -20.58
CA PRO A 50 14.37 7.34 -20.43
C PRO A 50 15.07 7.27 -19.07
N ILE A 51 14.41 6.76 -18.03
CA ILE A 51 14.95 6.63 -16.68
C ILE A 51 15.70 5.29 -16.50
N GLY A 52 15.58 4.36 -17.45
CA GLY A 52 16.23 3.04 -17.39
C GLY A 52 15.73 2.17 -16.24
N LYS A 53 14.49 2.40 -15.78
CA LYS A 53 13.84 1.59 -14.74
C LYS A 53 13.05 0.44 -15.34
N VAL A 54 12.84 -0.59 -14.54
CA VAL A 54 11.99 -1.75 -14.85
C VAL A 54 10.80 -1.84 -13.89
N PRO A 55 9.67 -2.42 -14.32
CA PRO A 55 9.41 -3.04 -15.63
C PRO A 55 9.12 -2.06 -16.78
N VAL A 56 9.29 -2.55 -18.01
CA VAL A 56 8.81 -1.92 -19.26
C VAL A 56 8.10 -2.98 -20.11
N LEU A 57 6.90 -2.68 -20.59
CA LEU A 57 6.12 -3.55 -21.47
C LEU A 57 6.26 -3.06 -22.92
N GLU A 58 6.71 -3.94 -23.81
CA GLU A 58 6.62 -3.72 -25.25
C GLU A 58 5.23 -4.08 -25.76
N THR A 59 4.64 -3.16 -26.51
CA THR A 59 3.37 -3.36 -27.20
C THR A 59 3.52 -3.03 -28.69
N PRO A 60 2.61 -3.49 -29.56
CA PRO A 60 2.65 -3.15 -30.98
C PRO A 60 2.58 -1.63 -31.26
N GLU A 61 1.99 -0.86 -30.36
CA GLU A 61 1.76 0.59 -30.50
C GLU A 61 2.87 1.44 -29.84
N GLY A 62 3.74 0.80 -29.05
CA GLY A 62 4.82 1.45 -28.34
C GLY A 62 5.03 0.90 -26.93
N PRO A 63 6.13 1.30 -26.27
CA PRO A 63 6.44 0.84 -24.92
C PRO A 63 5.60 1.53 -23.85
N VAL A 64 5.24 0.80 -22.80
CA VAL A 64 4.59 1.31 -21.58
C VAL A 64 5.53 1.06 -20.40
N PHE A 65 5.87 2.11 -19.66
CA PHE A 65 6.62 2.02 -18.40
C PHE A 65 5.76 2.46 -17.22
N GLU A 66 6.27 2.27 -16.00
CA GLU A 66 5.54 2.27 -14.72
C GLU A 66 4.68 1.02 -14.47
N SER A 67 4.99 0.32 -13.38
CA SER A 67 4.39 -1.00 -13.11
C SER A 67 2.87 -0.99 -12.96
N ASN A 68 2.31 0.04 -12.31
CA ASN A 68 0.86 0.18 -12.18
C ASN A 68 0.22 0.53 -13.53
N ALA A 69 0.89 1.32 -14.38
CA ALA A 69 0.40 1.64 -15.72
C ALA A 69 0.41 0.42 -16.64
N ILE A 70 1.48 -0.39 -16.59
CA ILE A 70 1.58 -1.66 -17.30
C ILE A 70 0.48 -2.62 -16.86
N ALA A 71 0.25 -2.76 -15.55
CA ALA A 71 -0.81 -3.64 -15.05
C ALA A 71 -2.20 -3.18 -15.52
N ARG A 72 -2.48 -1.86 -15.48
CA ARG A 72 -3.72 -1.30 -16.06
C ARG A 72 -3.83 -1.57 -17.56
N TYR A 73 -2.75 -1.39 -18.32
CA TYR A 73 -2.74 -1.63 -19.76
C TYR A 73 -3.09 -3.10 -20.06
N VAL A 74 -2.40 -4.05 -19.41
CA VAL A 74 -2.65 -5.49 -19.57
C VAL A 74 -4.10 -5.83 -19.28
N THR A 75 -4.67 -5.31 -18.18
CA THR A 75 -6.06 -5.53 -17.84
C THR A 75 -7.03 -4.97 -18.89
N ARG A 76 -6.76 -3.79 -19.45
CA ARG A 76 -7.65 -3.12 -20.42
C ARG A 76 -7.61 -3.69 -21.83
N ILE A 77 -6.67 -4.58 -22.16
CA ILE A 77 -6.62 -5.26 -23.47
C ILE A 77 -7.93 -6.02 -23.75
N LYS A 78 -8.55 -6.58 -22.71
CA LYS A 78 -9.85 -7.22 -22.80
C LYS A 78 -10.90 -6.28 -22.23
N ALA A 79 -11.90 -5.93 -23.04
CA ALA A 79 -13.02 -5.08 -22.62
C ALA A 79 -13.81 -5.72 -21.48
N ASP A 80 -14.03 -7.04 -21.56
CA ASP A 80 -14.62 -7.86 -20.51
C ASP A 80 -13.53 -8.38 -19.56
N ASN A 81 -13.01 -7.48 -18.71
CA ASN A 81 -12.04 -7.84 -17.69
C ASN A 81 -12.69 -7.82 -16.29
N PRO A 82 -12.35 -8.76 -15.40
CA PRO A 82 -12.98 -8.83 -14.08
C PRO A 82 -12.34 -7.90 -13.04
N LEU A 83 -11.30 -7.14 -13.40
CA LEU A 83 -10.40 -6.51 -12.42
C LEU A 83 -10.67 -5.02 -12.15
N PHE A 84 -11.50 -4.35 -12.95
CA PHE A 84 -11.82 -2.92 -12.78
C PHE A 84 -13.16 -2.64 -12.07
N GLY A 85 -13.82 -3.68 -11.55
CA GLY A 85 -15.16 -3.55 -11.00
C GLY A 85 -16.20 -3.19 -12.08
N SER A 86 -17.43 -2.91 -11.64
CA SER A 86 -18.57 -2.74 -12.56
C SER A 86 -19.11 -1.31 -12.57
N THR A 87 -18.72 -0.49 -11.60
CA THR A 87 -19.22 0.88 -11.43
C THR A 87 -18.08 1.90 -11.38
N LEU A 88 -18.41 3.18 -11.61
CA LEU A 88 -17.44 4.26 -11.50
C LEU A 88 -16.85 4.37 -10.08
N ILE A 89 -17.65 4.07 -9.05
CA ILE A 89 -17.16 4.10 -7.67
C ILE A 89 -16.22 2.94 -7.37
N ASP A 90 -16.45 1.74 -7.93
CA ASP A 90 -15.51 0.63 -7.83
C ASP A 90 -14.16 1.01 -8.46
N TYR A 91 -14.20 1.59 -9.67
CA TYR A 91 -13.00 2.07 -10.33
C TYR A 91 -12.25 3.10 -9.47
N GLY A 92 -12.97 4.07 -8.90
CA GLY A 92 -12.40 5.07 -8.00
C GLY A 92 -11.71 4.44 -6.78
N HIS A 93 -12.33 3.45 -6.14
CA HIS A 93 -11.72 2.72 -5.03
C HIS A 93 -10.52 1.86 -5.46
N ILE A 94 -10.55 1.28 -6.66
CA ILE A 94 -9.42 0.50 -7.19
C ILE A 94 -8.21 1.40 -7.40
N GLU A 95 -8.40 2.58 -7.97
CA GLU A 95 -7.34 3.59 -8.13
C GLU A 95 -6.85 4.07 -6.76
N GLN A 96 -7.75 4.37 -5.82
CA GLN A 96 -7.41 4.77 -4.44
C GLN A 96 -6.48 3.74 -3.78
N TRP A 97 -6.83 2.46 -3.81
CA TRP A 97 -6.02 1.41 -3.18
C TRP A 97 -4.73 1.12 -3.95
N THR A 98 -4.73 1.29 -5.28
CA THR A 98 -3.53 1.18 -6.12
C THR A 98 -2.50 2.26 -5.75
N ASP A 99 -2.95 3.50 -5.55
CA ASP A 99 -2.09 4.62 -5.18
C ASP A 99 -1.67 4.53 -3.70
N PHE A 100 -2.58 4.14 -2.81
CA PHE A 100 -2.24 3.85 -1.40
C PHE A 100 -1.16 2.76 -1.30
N ALA A 101 -1.30 1.67 -2.06
CA ALA A 101 -0.28 0.62 -2.09
C ALA A 101 1.08 1.14 -2.55
N ALA A 102 1.12 2.08 -3.49
CA ALA A 102 2.37 2.65 -4.00
C ALA A 102 2.99 3.65 -3.02
N MET A 103 2.20 4.55 -2.46
CA MET A 103 2.69 5.70 -1.69
C MET A 103 2.88 5.39 -0.19
N GLU A 104 2.02 4.54 0.38
CA GLU A 104 1.99 4.29 1.82
C GLU A 104 2.60 2.92 2.19
N ILE A 105 2.48 1.92 1.32
CA ILE A 105 3.02 0.59 1.58
C ILE A 105 4.41 0.44 0.95
N ASP A 106 4.52 0.57 -0.38
CA ASP A 106 5.76 0.26 -1.10
C ASP A 106 6.92 1.20 -0.72
N VAL A 107 6.64 2.50 -0.63
CA VAL A 107 7.66 3.50 -0.26
C VAL A 107 8.24 3.21 1.13
N ASN A 108 7.39 2.87 2.10
CA ASN A 108 7.84 2.64 3.47
C ASN A 108 8.54 1.28 3.63
N ILE A 109 8.07 0.22 2.96
CA ILE A 109 8.80 -1.05 2.85
C ILE A 109 10.17 -0.84 2.20
N SER A 110 10.24 -0.08 1.11
CA SER A 110 11.49 0.21 0.39
C SER A 110 12.48 0.99 1.24
N LYS A 111 12.01 2.00 1.99
CA LYS A 111 12.84 2.79 2.92
C LYS A 111 13.39 1.96 4.08
N TRP A 112 12.66 0.94 4.52
CA TRP A 112 13.13 0.01 5.54
C TRP A 112 14.13 -1.02 4.96
N LEU A 113 13.77 -1.69 3.87
CA LEU A 113 14.56 -2.82 3.35
C LEU A 113 15.83 -2.40 2.62
N TYR A 114 15.74 -1.44 1.69
CA TYR A 114 16.85 -1.18 0.76
C TYR A 114 18.14 -0.67 1.42
N PRO A 115 18.10 0.19 2.46
CA PRO A 115 19.31 0.55 3.19
C PRO A 115 19.96 -0.66 3.90
N ARG A 116 19.17 -1.58 4.45
CA ARG A 116 19.68 -2.81 5.08
C ARG A 116 20.38 -3.73 4.08
N LEU A 117 19.85 -3.82 2.86
CA LEU A 117 20.47 -4.56 1.75
C LEU A 117 21.67 -3.83 1.09
N GLY A 118 22.03 -2.63 1.56
CA GLY A 118 23.16 -1.86 1.03
C GLY A 118 22.86 -1.01 -0.20
N TYR A 119 21.61 -1.01 -0.68
CA TYR A 119 21.14 -0.18 -1.80
C TYR A 119 20.88 1.30 -1.41
N GLY A 120 21.16 1.66 -0.16
CA GLY A 120 21.05 3.03 0.35
C GLY A 120 22.05 3.27 1.48
N VAL A 121 21.99 4.47 2.05
CA VAL A 121 22.65 4.77 3.34
C VAL A 121 21.67 4.37 4.44
N HIS A 122 22.11 3.50 5.35
CA HIS A 122 21.30 3.15 6.52
C HIS A 122 21.42 4.24 7.59
N LEU A 123 20.27 4.85 7.92
CA LEU A 123 20.13 5.85 8.97
C LEU A 123 19.06 5.34 9.95
N PRO A 124 19.42 5.01 11.20
CA PRO A 124 18.47 4.41 12.16
C PRO A 124 17.16 5.20 12.33
N LEU A 125 17.23 6.52 12.47
CA LEU A 125 16.04 7.38 12.61
C LEU A 125 15.13 7.35 11.37
N ALA A 126 15.71 7.24 10.17
CA ALA A 126 14.93 7.16 8.93
C ALA A 126 14.22 5.80 8.81
N GLU A 127 14.87 4.73 9.29
CA GLU A 127 14.26 3.41 9.37
C GLU A 127 13.11 3.38 10.39
N GLU A 128 13.33 3.89 11.61
CA GLU A 128 12.29 3.98 12.64
C GLU A 128 11.05 4.74 12.13
N HIS A 129 11.27 5.87 11.44
CA HIS A 129 10.19 6.64 10.82
C HIS A 129 9.47 5.86 9.71
N ALA A 130 10.21 5.12 8.87
CA ALA A 130 9.62 4.28 7.83
C ALA A 130 8.77 3.15 8.43
N ILE A 131 9.26 2.51 9.49
CA ILE A 131 8.52 1.47 10.23
C ILE A 131 7.24 2.05 10.83
N ALA A 132 7.32 3.20 11.53
CA ALA A 132 6.16 3.83 12.13
C ALA A 132 5.11 4.27 11.08
N SER A 133 5.56 4.78 9.93
CA SER A 133 4.69 5.16 8.81
C SER A 133 4.03 3.93 8.17
N LEU A 134 4.79 2.84 7.99
CA LEU A 134 4.26 1.57 7.50
C LEU A 134 3.21 1.00 8.46
N LYS A 135 3.46 1.00 9.77
CA LYS A 135 2.49 0.55 10.78
C LYS A 135 1.18 1.32 10.69
N ARG A 136 1.24 2.66 10.57
CA ARG A 136 0.03 3.49 10.38
C ARG A 136 -0.76 3.11 9.12
N ALA A 137 -0.06 2.86 8.01
CA ALA A 137 -0.70 2.43 6.77
C ALA A 137 -1.32 1.02 6.90
N LEU A 138 -0.61 0.10 7.56
CA LEU A 138 -1.10 -1.24 7.85
C LEU A 138 -2.28 -1.23 8.81
N ASP A 139 -2.35 -0.33 9.79
CA ASP A 139 -3.51 -0.14 10.66
C ASP A 139 -4.74 0.26 9.85
N ALA A 140 -4.61 1.27 8.98
CA ALA A 140 -5.71 1.70 8.11
C ALA A 140 -6.21 0.57 7.20
N LEU A 141 -5.28 -0.19 6.61
CA LEU A 141 -5.59 -1.35 5.79
C LEU A 141 -6.23 -2.48 6.63
N ASN A 142 -5.74 -2.72 7.85
CA ASN A 142 -6.26 -3.73 8.77
C ASN A 142 -7.70 -3.42 9.18
N THR A 143 -8.01 -2.15 9.47
CA THR A 143 -9.38 -1.69 9.73
C THR A 143 -10.29 -1.91 8.53
N HIS A 144 -9.85 -1.54 7.32
CA HIS A 144 -10.64 -1.77 6.10
C HIS A 144 -10.93 -3.26 5.88
N LEU A 145 -9.91 -4.11 6.05
CA LEU A 145 -10.04 -5.55 5.85
C LEU A 145 -10.81 -6.26 6.97
N ALA A 146 -11.12 -5.61 8.10
CA ALA A 146 -11.88 -6.24 9.17
C ALA A 146 -13.24 -6.77 8.69
N SER A 147 -13.91 -6.04 7.79
CA SER A 147 -15.22 -6.39 7.22
C SER A 147 -15.18 -6.73 5.73
N ASN A 148 -14.00 -6.76 5.10
CA ASN A 148 -13.86 -6.97 3.66
C ASN A 148 -12.88 -8.12 3.36
N THR A 149 -13.28 -9.03 2.46
CA THR A 149 -12.41 -10.12 1.98
C THR A 149 -11.36 -9.61 1.00
N TYR A 150 -11.74 -8.69 0.12
CA TYR A 150 -10.91 -8.03 -0.89
C TYR A 150 -10.98 -6.51 -0.70
N LEU A 151 -10.13 -5.76 -1.38
CA LEU A 151 -10.07 -4.30 -1.22
C LEU A 151 -11.30 -3.60 -1.79
N VAL A 152 -11.86 -4.12 -2.88
CA VAL A 152 -12.99 -3.53 -3.59
C VAL A 152 -13.98 -4.62 -4.00
N GLY A 153 -15.25 -4.46 -3.63
CA GLY A 153 -16.31 -5.41 -3.97
C GLY A 153 -16.15 -6.77 -3.29
N HIS A 154 -16.54 -7.83 -3.99
CA HIS A 154 -16.59 -9.21 -3.47
C HIS A 154 -15.70 -10.18 -4.27
N SER A 155 -14.79 -9.66 -5.10
CA SER A 155 -13.88 -10.44 -5.93
C SER A 155 -12.52 -9.76 -6.03
N VAL A 156 -11.51 -10.52 -6.46
CA VAL A 156 -10.17 -9.97 -6.75
C VAL A 156 -10.28 -8.86 -7.80
N SER A 157 -9.72 -7.70 -7.48
CA SER A 157 -9.58 -6.55 -8.37
C SER A 157 -8.11 -6.25 -8.65
N LEU A 158 -7.85 -5.27 -9.53
CA LEU A 158 -6.49 -4.82 -9.79
C LEU A 158 -5.82 -4.24 -8.53
N ALA A 159 -6.60 -3.62 -7.63
CA ALA A 159 -6.10 -3.11 -6.36
C ALA A 159 -5.52 -4.23 -5.51
N ASP A 160 -6.19 -5.40 -5.45
CA ASP A 160 -5.73 -6.52 -4.67
C ASP A 160 -4.40 -7.08 -5.19
N ILE A 161 -4.25 -7.14 -6.52
CA ILE A 161 -3.02 -7.56 -7.19
C ILE A 161 -1.88 -6.61 -6.83
N VAL A 162 -2.07 -5.30 -6.99
CA VAL A 162 -1.04 -4.30 -6.71
C VAL A 162 -0.65 -4.31 -5.23
N MET A 163 -1.63 -4.28 -4.33
CA MET A 163 -1.40 -4.30 -2.88
C MET A 163 -0.63 -5.55 -2.46
N THR A 164 -1.08 -6.73 -2.90
CA THR A 164 -0.44 -8.00 -2.54
C THR A 164 0.99 -8.08 -3.06
N CYS A 165 1.27 -7.62 -4.28
CA CYS A 165 2.63 -7.59 -4.84
C CYS A 165 3.57 -6.65 -4.05
N ASN A 166 3.05 -5.52 -3.56
CA ASN A 166 3.84 -4.60 -2.73
C ASN A 166 4.07 -5.18 -1.33
N LEU A 167 3.04 -5.75 -0.70
CA LEU A 167 3.15 -6.45 0.59
C LEU A 167 4.07 -7.66 0.52
N TYR A 168 4.09 -8.39 -0.59
CA TYR A 168 4.93 -9.58 -0.79
C TYR A 168 6.41 -9.31 -0.53
N LEU A 169 6.92 -8.15 -0.95
CA LEU A 169 8.31 -7.75 -0.65
C LEU A 169 8.53 -7.65 0.87
N GLY A 170 7.60 -7.02 1.58
CA GLY A 170 7.69 -6.89 3.03
C GLY A 170 7.56 -8.23 3.74
N PHE A 171 6.52 -9.02 3.43
CA PHE A 171 6.27 -10.33 4.04
C PHE A 171 7.42 -11.31 3.83
N SER A 172 8.03 -11.33 2.63
CA SER A 172 9.11 -12.28 2.32
C SER A 172 10.50 -11.85 2.79
N GLN A 173 10.70 -10.56 3.12
CA GLN A 173 12.04 -10.03 3.41
C GLN A 173 12.22 -9.43 4.80
N ILE A 174 11.21 -8.76 5.38
CA ILE A 174 11.41 -7.94 6.62
C ILE A 174 10.29 -8.07 7.66
N MET A 175 9.07 -8.37 7.25
CA MET A 175 7.92 -8.40 8.16
C MET A 175 7.80 -9.79 8.79
N THR A 176 8.43 -9.95 9.95
CA THR A 176 8.38 -11.20 10.72
C THR A 176 6.99 -11.48 11.27
N LYS A 177 6.76 -12.72 11.72
CA LYS A 177 5.47 -13.10 12.31
C LYS A 177 5.07 -12.21 13.50
N SER A 178 6.04 -11.81 14.33
CA SER A 178 5.81 -10.90 15.45
C SER A 178 5.38 -9.50 15.00
N PHE A 179 5.85 -9.05 13.84
CA PHE A 179 5.44 -7.75 13.27
C PHE A 179 4.04 -7.85 12.67
N THR A 180 3.76 -8.90 11.90
CA THR A 180 2.48 -9.04 11.20
C THR A 180 1.32 -9.42 12.13
N SER A 181 1.60 -10.01 13.30
CA SER A 181 0.56 -10.33 14.29
C SER A 181 -0.17 -9.11 14.85
N GLU A 182 0.41 -7.91 14.74
CA GLU A 182 -0.26 -6.64 15.06
C GLU A 182 -1.41 -6.33 14.08
N PHE A 183 -1.38 -6.91 12.87
CA PHE A 183 -2.32 -6.63 11.76
C PHE A 183 -2.98 -7.93 11.24
N PRO A 184 -3.80 -8.62 12.06
CA PRO A 184 -4.32 -9.95 11.74
C PRO A 184 -5.18 -9.98 10.47
N HIS A 185 -5.91 -8.90 10.16
CA HIS A 185 -6.75 -8.82 8.97
C HIS A 185 -5.94 -8.65 7.69
N VAL A 186 -4.83 -7.93 7.76
CA VAL A 186 -3.84 -7.82 6.66
C VAL A 186 -3.15 -9.15 6.45
N GLU A 187 -2.76 -9.83 7.54
CA GLU A 187 -2.13 -11.15 7.43
C GLU A 187 -3.08 -12.17 6.78
N ARG A 188 -4.33 -12.25 7.24
CA ARG A 188 -5.36 -13.10 6.63
C ARG A 188 -5.56 -12.77 5.15
N TYR A 189 -5.68 -11.48 4.81
CA TYR A 189 -5.82 -11.04 3.43
C TYR A 189 -4.63 -11.44 2.56
N PHE A 190 -3.40 -11.19 3.02
CA PHE A 190 -2.19 -11.51 2.27
C PHE A 190 -2.12 -13.01 1.96
N TRP A 191 -2.35 -13.86 2.96
CA TRP A 191 -2.33 -15.31 2.77
C TRP A 191 -3.47 -15.81 1.90
N THR A 192 -4.66 -15.21 1.97
CA THR A 192 -5.74 -15.49 1.02
C THR A 192 -5.30 -15.19 -0.42
N MET A 193 -4.69 -14.03 -0.65
CA MET A 193 -4.31 -13.57 -1.99
C MET A 193 -3.19 -14.39 -2.60
N VAL A 194 -2.07 -14.60 -1.91
CA VAL A 194 -0.92 -15.34 -2.47
C VAL A 194 -1.22 -16.82 -2.74
N ASN A 195 -2.24 -17.38 -2.09
CA ASN A 195 -2.69 -18.76 -2.31
C ASN A 195 -3.74 -18.90 -3.41
N GLN A 196 -4.25 -17.81 -3.98
CA GLN A 196 -5.11 -17.88 -5.16
C GLN A 196 -4.35 -18.54 -6.33
N PRO A 197 -5.00 -19.37 -7.18
CA PRO A 197 -4.30 -20.10 -8.26
C PRO A 197 -3.48 -19.20 -9.19
N ASN A 198 -4.04 -18.05 -9.57
CA ASN A 198 -3.39 -17.08 -10.46
C ASN A 198 -2.16 -16.42 -9.81
N PHE A 199 -2.19 -16.20 -8.49
CA PHE A 199 -1.04 -15.67 -7.75
C PHE A 199 0.03 -16.75 -7.58
N LYS A 200 -0.36 -17.94 -7.10
CA LYS A 200 0.54 -19.06 -6.84
C LYS A 200 1.29 -19.51 -8.10
N LYS A 201 0.65 -19.46 -9.27
CA LYS A 201 1.28 -19.75 -10.56
C LYS A 201 2.46 -18.82 -10.87
N ILE A 202 2.40 -17.56 -10.44
CA ILE A 202 3.43 -16.54 -10.75
C ILE A 202 4.43 -16.38 -9.59
N LEU A 203 3.95 -16.33 -8.35
CA LEU A 203 4.76 -16.14 -7.14
C LEU A 203 5.41 -17.43 -6.63
N GLY A 204 4.85 -18.60 -6.98
CA GLY A 204 5.23 -19.87 -6.39
C GLY A 204 4.81 -19.99 -4.93
N GLU A 205 5.59 -20.75 -4.16
CA GLU A 205 5.40 -20.86 -2.71
C GLU A 205 5.99 -19.64 -2.00
N VAL A 206 5.13 -18.91 -1.28
CA VAL A 206 5.52 -17.72 -0.53
C VAL A 206 5.87 -18.13 0.91
N LYS A 207 7.05 -17.72 1.37
CA LYS A 207 7.50 -17.87 2.76
C LYS A 207 7.62 -16.51 3.41
N GLN A 208 7.24 -16.43 4.68
CA GLN A 208 7.38 -15.21 5.48
C GLN A 208 8.83 -15.08 5.99
N ALA A 209 9.27 -13.83 6.19
CA ALA A 209 10.56 -13.51 6.78
C ALA A 209 10.65 -14.05 8.21
N GLU A 210 11.68 -14.83 8.50
CA GLU A 210 11.97 -15.32 9.85
C GLU A 210 12.64 -14.24 10.72
N SER A 211 13.41 -13.35 10.09
CA SER A 211 14.12 -12.25 10.74
C SER A 211 14.24 -11.05 9.81
N VAL A 212 14.48 -9.86 10.39
CA VAL A 212 14.83 -8.67 9.63
C VAL A 212 16.31 -8.80 9.20
N PRO A 213 16.66 -8.57 7.92
CA PRO A 213 18.04 -8.69 7.45
C PRO A 213 18.99 -7.77 8.23
N PRO A 214 20.20 -8.22 8.56
CA PRO A 214 21.18 -7.37 9.22
C PRO A 214 21.56 -6.19 8.31
N VAL A 215 21.98 -5.09 8.92
CA VAL A 215 22.48 -3.94 8.15
C VAL A 215 23.79 -4.34 7.47
N ALA A 216 23.81 -4.31 6.13
CA ALA A 216 25.00 -4.60 5.36
C ALA A 216 26.16 -3.67 5.79
N SER A 217 27.26 -4.25 6.30
CA SER A 217 28.47 -3.52 6.63
C SER A 217 29.17 -3.13 5.33
N LYS A 218 29.10 -1.86 4.91
CA LYS A 218 29.87 -1.41 3.76
C LYS A 218 31.36 -1.42 4.10
N LYS A 219 32.13 -2.32 3.49
CA LYS A 219 33.48 -1.97 3.01
C LYS A 219 33.27 -0.80 2.03
N PRO A 220 34.01 0.32 2.14
CA PRO A 220 33.85 1.44 1.23
C PRO A 220 34.01 0.95 -0.21
N ALA A 221 33.03 1.24 -1.07
CA ALA A 221 33.22 1.15 -2.50
C ALA A 221 34.43 2.01 -2.86
N ALA A 222 35.46 1.42 -3.47
CA ALA A 222 36.61 2.15 -3.96
C ALA A 222 36.10 3.18 -4.99
N GLN A 223 36.07 4.44 -4.59
CA GLN A 223 35.94 5.53 -5.53
C GLN A 223 37.13 5.45 -6.50
N PRO A 224 36.91 5.53 -7.83
CA PRO A 224 37.99 5.78 -8.76
C PRO A 224 38.68 7.09 -8.35
N LYS A 225 39.99 7.03 -8.10
CA LYS A 225 40.82 8.22 -7.86
C LYS A 225 40.69 9.15 -9.06
N GLU A 226 39.89 10.20 -8.94
CA GLU A 226 40.04 11.38 -9.80
C GLU A 226 41.37 12.06 -9.48
N THR A 227 42.21 12.14 -10.49
CA THR A 227 43.49 12.83 -10.49
C THR A 227 43.25 14.33 -10.63
N LYS A 228 43.38 15.09 -9.52
CA LYS A 228 43.48 16.55 -9.55
C LYS A 228 44.93 16.98 -9.87
N PRO A 229 45.17 17.86 -10.86
CA PRO A 229 46.47 18.50 -11.04
C PRO A 229 46.73 19.58 -9.98
N LYS A 230 48.00 19.67 -9.55
CA LYS A 230 48.57 20.66 -8.62
C LYS A 230 48.53 22.08 -9.20
N ALA A 231 48.21 23.07 -8.36
CA ALA A 231 48.78 24.41 -8.44
C ALA A 231 49.14 24.90 -7.03
N LYS A 232 50.39 25.32 -6.88
CA LYS A 232 51.01 25.93 -5.69
C LYS A 232 50.58 27.39 -5.56
N ASN A 233 50.33 27.87 -4.34
CA ASN A 233 51.06 29.01 -3.72
C ASN A 233 50.46 29.38 -2.35
N GLU A 234 51.31 29.38 -1.34
CA GLU A 234 51.17 30.02 -0.01
C GLU A 234 52.07 31.28 0.02
N PRO A 235 52.14 32.09 1.09
CA PRO A 235 51.13 32.51 2.07
C PRO A 235 51.19 34.04 2.36
N LYS A 236 50.21 34.63 3.08
CA LYS A 236 50.47 35.86 3.87
C LYS A 236 49.53 36.00 5.08
N LYS A 237 50.15 36.42 6.19
CA LYS A 237 49.68 36.49 7.58
C LYS A 237 48.57 37.53 7.85
N GLU A 238 47.71 37.13 8.78
CA GLU A 238 46.96 37.86 9.84
C GLU A 238 47.35 39.33 10.19
N PRO A 239 46.40 40.15 10.70
CA PRO A 239 46.11 40.15 12.14
C PRO A 239 44.63 40.29 12.57
N LYS A 240 44.42 39.77 13.80
CA LYS A 240 43.23 39.75 14.66
C LYS A 240 42.49 41.08 14.82
N LYS A 241 41.17 40.99 15.02
CA LYS A 241 40.40 41.84 15.95
C LYS A 241 39.29 41.01 16.63
N GLU A 242 39.27 41.13 17.96
CA GLU A 242 38.19 40.72 18.87
C GLU A 242 36.88 41.43 18.54
N VAL A 243 35.73 40.84 18.93
CA VAL A 243 34.67 41.45 19.76
C VAL A 243 33.51 40.45 19.97
N GLU A 244 33.34 40.12 21.25
CA GLU A 244 32.13 39.96 22.08
C GLU A 244 31.03 38.89 21.84
N LYS A 245 30.79 38.16 22.94
CA LYS A 245 29.55 37.48 23.36
C LYS A 245 28.37 38.47 23.43
N PRO A 246 27.13 37.99 23.32
CA PRO A 246 26.36 37.85 24.56
C PRO A 246 25.62 36.51 24.70
N ALA A 247 25.56 36.03 25.95
CA ALA A 247 24.60 35.04 26.41
C ALA A 247 23.54 35.73 27.29
N LYS A 248 22.27 35.33 27.07
CA LYS A 248 21.12 35.22 27.99
C LYS A 248 20.68 36.40 28.88
N ALA A 249 19.41 36.79 28.69
CA ALA A 249 18.32 36.84 29.70
C ALA A 249 16.99 36.91 28.91
N GLU A 250 16.16 35.85 28.86
CA GLU A 250 15.01 35.56 29.75
C GLU A 250 13.91 36.63 29.78
N ALA A 251 12.77 36.33 29.13
CA ALA A 251 11.42 36.51 29.68
C ALA A 251 10.37 35.78 28.80
N ALA A 252 9.75 34.77 29.42
CA ALA A 252 8.45 34.13 29.20
C ALA A 252 7.61 34.44 27.93
N GLU A 253 7.18 33.38 27.25
CA GLU A 253 5.82 33.27 26.73
C GLU A 253 5.34 31.81 26.84
N GLU A 254 4.10 31.67 27.27
CA GLU A 254 3.45 30.50 27.86
C GLU A 254 3.17 29.35 26.88
N GLU A 255 3.06 28.14 27.44
CA GLU A 255 2.42 26.99 26.82
C GLU A 255 0.99 27.33 26.37
N GLU A 256 0.76 27.43 25.07
CA GLU A 256 -0.60 27.44 24.52
C GLU A 256 -1.06 25.98 24.28
N ALA A 257 -2.01 25.55 25.10
CA ALA A 257 -2.70 24.26 25.06
C ALA A 257 -3.36 23.97 23.69
N PRO A 258 -3.55 22.69 23.31
CA PRO A 258 -4.06 22.32 21.99
C PRO A 258 -5.50 22.80 21.74
N LYS A 259 -5.69 23.50 20.61
CA LYS A 259 -7.00 23.95 20.11
C LYS A 259 -8.00 22.77 20.00
N PRO A 260 -9.25 22.92 20.49
CA PRO A 260 -10.24 21.86 20.48
C PRO A 260 -10.72 21.52 19.06
N LYS A 261 -10.90 20.23 18.79
CA LYS A 261 -11.50 19.71 17.54
C LYS A 261 -12.90 20.30 17.34
N PRO A 262 -13.31 20.62 16.09
CA PRO A 262 -14.66 21.08 15.81
C PRO A 262 -15.68 20.02 16.24
N LYS A 263 -16.62 20.42 17.11
CA LYS A 263 -17.72 19.56 17.57
C LYS A 263 -18.55 19.12 16.37
N ASN A 264 -18.91 17.84 16.33
CA ASN A 264 -19.80 17.33 15.30
C ASN A 264 -21.15 18.06 15.46
N PRO A 265 -21.79 18.56 14.38
CA PRO A 265 -23.11 19.20 14.46
C PRO A 265 -24.17 18.36 15.19
N LEU A 266 -23.98 17.04 15.25
CA LEU A 266 -24.84 16.10 15.98
C LEU A 266 -24.62 16.13 17.50
N ASP A 267 -23.47 16.60 17.99
CA ASP A 267 -23.18 16.75 19.43
C ASP A 267 -23.92 17.94 20.07
N LEU A 268 -24.53 18.80 19.23
CA LEU A 268 -25.35 19.95 19.67
C LEU A 268 -26.82 19.57 19.88
N LEU A 269 -27.22 18.35 19.51
CA LEU A 269 -28.58 17.88 19.68
C LEU A 269 -28.81 17.49 21.15
N PRO A 270 -30.00 17.78 21.71
CA PRO A 270 -30.34 17.33 23.05
C PRO A 270 -30.29 15.80 23.13
N PRO A 271 -29.81 15.21 24.24
CA PRO A 271 -29.79 13.77 24.41
C PRO A 271 -31.21 13.21 24.27
N SER A 272 -31.36 12.14 23.49
CA SER A 272 -32.67 11.53 23.28
C SER A 272 -33.20 10.97 24.61
N LYS A 273 -34.48 11.22 24.88
CA LYS A 273 -35.21 10.67 26.04
C LYS A 273 -35.53 9.18 25.87
N MET A 274 -35.19 8.58 24.74
CA MET A 274 -35.49 7.19 24.41
C MET A 274 -34.44 6.24 24.96
N ILE A 275 -34.87 5.25 25.74
CA ILE A 275 -34.02 4.17 26.25
C ILE A 275 -34.02 3.03 25.21
N LEU A 276 -32.90 2.84 24.53
CA LEU A 276 -32.78 1.86 23.43
C LEU A 276 -33.01 0.41 23.87
N ASP A 277 -32.62 0.05 25.10
CA ASP A 277 -32.79 -1.31 25.62
C ASP A 277 -34.26 -1.67 25.87
N GLU A 278 -35.05 -0.72 26.39
CA GLU A 278 -36.49 -0.91 26.58
C GLU A 278 -37.22 -1.02 25.23
N TRP A 279 -36.84 -0.17 24.27
CA TRP A 279 -37.39 -0.24 22.93
C TRP A 279 -37.06 -1.56 22.22
N LYS A 280 -35.81 -2.03 22.32
CA LYS A 280 -35.40 -3.33 21.75
C LYS A 280 -36.20 -4.48 22.35
N ARG A 281 -36.45 -4.45 23.66
CA ARG A 281 -37.29 -5.43 24.36
C ARG A 281 -38.75 -5.38 23.90
N LEU A 282 -39.29 -4.19 23.65
CA LEU A 282 -40.65 -4.01 23.15
C LEU A 282 -40.78 -4.47 21.68
N TYR A 283 -39.83 -4.08 20.83
CA TYR A 283 -39.76 -4.45 19.41
C TYR A 283 -39.74 -5.96 19.19
N SER A 284 -38.84 -6.69 19.89
CA SER A 284 -38.71 -8.14 19.71
C SER A 284 -39.94 -8.95 20.14
N ASN A 285 -40.85 -8.35 20.91
CA ASN A 285 -42.01 -9.04 21.49
C ASN A 285 -43.37 -8.59 20.92
N THR A 286 -43.40 -7.54 20.08
CA THR A 286 -44.63 -6.98 19.56
C THR A 286 -44.95 -7.57 18.17
N LYS A 287 -46.11 -8.21 18.02
CA LYS A 287 -46.52 -8.88 16.76
C LYS A 287 -47.34 -7.99 15.81
N THR A 288 -47.72 -6.78 16.21
CA THR A 288 -48.49 -5.82 15.38
C THR A 288 -48.16 -4.36 15.70
N ASN A 289 -48.25 -3.51 14.67
CA ASN A 289 -48.12 -2.04 14.70
C ASN A 289 -46.76 -1.45 15.14
N PHE A 290 -45.73 -1.71 14.31
CA PHE A 290 -44.43 -1.03 14.33
C PHE A 290 -44.52 0.51 14.48
N ARG A 291 -45.55 1.15 13.91
CA ARG A 291 -45.75 2.60 13.96
C ARG A 291 -46.05 3.17 15.35
N GLU A 292 -46.62 2.37 16.25
CA GLU A 292 -46.90 2.82 17.63
C GLU A 292 -45.65 2.76 18.52
N VAL A 293 -44.71 1.87 18.16
CA VAL A 293 -43.40 1.67 18.79
C VAL A 293 -42.30 2.49 18.09
N ALA A 294 -42.63 3.15 16.98
CA ALA A 294 -41.66 3.92 16.20
C ALA A 294 -41.16 5.16 16.95
N ILE A 295 -39.88 5.45 16.75
CA ILE A 295 -39.14 6.50 17.44
C ILE A 295 -39.79 7.86 17.16
N LYS A 296 -40.14 8.59 18.22
CA LYS A 296 -40.84 9.88 18.11
C LYS A 296 -39.89 11.07 17.97
N GLU A 297 -38.70 11.03 18.61
CA GLU A 297 -37.73 12.14 18.58
C GLU A 297 -36.27 11.65 18.79
N GLY A 298 -35.31 12.32 18.14
CA GLY A 298 -33.87 12.13 18.38
C GLY A 298 -33.18 11.01 17.58
N TYR A 299 -33.94 10.20 16.83
CA TYR A 299 -33.38 9.19 15.92
C TYR A 299 -34.07 9.25 14.56
N SER A 300 -33.33 8.90 13.51
CA SER A 300 -33.86 8.67 12.18
C SER A 300 -34.04 7.17 11.95
N LEU A 301 -35.20 6.77 11.45
CA LEU A 301 -35.48 5.38 11.10
C LEU A 301 -35.25 5.20 9.60
N TRP A 302 -34.46 4.20 9.25
CA TRP A 302 -34.21 3.79 7.87
C TRP A 302 -34.79 2.41 7.64
N PHE A 303 -35.61 2.27 6.61
CA PHE A 303 -36.03 0.97 6.12
C PHE A 303 -35.11 0.59 4.97
N CYS A 304 -34.50 -0.58 5.08
CA CYS A 304 -33.65 -1.14 4.04
C CYS A 304 -34.31 -2.42 3.54
N ASP A 305 -34.67 -2.44 2.26
CA ASP A 305 -35.05 -3.67 1.59
C ASP A 305 -33.78 -4.33 1.04
N ASN A 306 -33.63 -5.64 1.25
CA ASN A 306 -32.52 -6.35 0.64
C ASN A 306 -32.77 -6.44 -0.87
N LYS A 307 -31.73 -6.14 -1.66
CA LYS A 307 -31.78 -6.19 -3.12
C LYS A 307 -32.07 -7.60 -3.66
N TYR A 308 -31.77 -8.63 -2.86
CA TYR A 308 -32.01 -10.04 -3.18
C TYR A 308 -32.61 -10.77 -1.96
N ASN A 309 -33.91 -10.58 -1.71
CA ASN A 309 -34.61 -11.19 -0.57
C ASN A 309 -34.60 -12.74 -0.60
N GLU A 310 -34.35 -13.35 -1.75
CA GLU A 310 -34.38 -14.81 -1.94
C GLU A 310 -33.02 -15.51 -1.73
N GLU A 311 -31.91 -14.75 -1.67
CA GLU A 311 -30.55 -15.32 -1.58
C GLU A 311 -30.16 -15.81 -0.18
N ASN A 312 -30.94 -15.48 0.87
CA ASN A 312 -30.71 -15.87 2.26
C ASN A 312 -31.80 -16.80 2.81
N THR A 313 -32.21 -17.81 2.04
CA THR A 313 -33.17 -18.83 2.49
C THR A 313 -32.56 -19.88 3.43
N VAL A 314 -31.24 -19.89 3.62
CA VAL A 314 -30.57 -20.80 4.56
C VAL A 314 -30.35 -20.09 5.89
N SER A 315 -31.28 -20.28 6.81
CA SER A 315 -31.07 -20.01 8.23
C SER A 315 -29.88 -20.83 8.73
N PHE A 316 -28.84 -20.17 9.24
CA PHE A 316 -27.75 -20.81 9.97
C PHE A 316 -28.32 -21.79 11.01
N VAL A 317 -28.07 -23.09 10.81
CA VAL A 317 -28.31 -24.11 11.82
C VAL A 317 -27.08 -24.11 12.72
N THR A 318 -27.18 -23.44 13.87
CA THR A 318 -26.29 -23.74 15.00
C THR A 318 -26.65 -25.15 15.49
N MET A 319 -25.78 -26.13 15.22
CA MET A 319 -25.83 -27.40 15.94
C MET A 319 -25.34 -27.16 17.37
N ASN A 320 -26.18 -27.57 18.32
CA ASN A 320 -25.93 -27.54 19.77
C ASN A 320 -24.71 -28.37 20.18
#